data_AF-A0A7C6FXJ6-F1
#
_entry.id   AF-A0A7C6FXJ6-F1
#
_cell.length_a   1.000
_cell.length_b   1.000
_cell.length_c   1.000
_cell.angle_alpha   90.00
_cell.angle_beta   90.00
_cell.angle_gamma   90.00
#
_symmetry.space_group_name_H-M   'P 1'
#
loop_
_entity.id
_entity.type
_entity.pdbx_description
1 polymer ?
#
loop_
_entity_poly.entity_id
_entity_poly.type
_entity_poly.pdbx_seq_one_letter_code
_entity_poly.pdbx_strand_id
1 'polypeptide(L)'
;MNITSKNTLFLLLLSFLAVSCTTLRKSSQFIDTPPLLGMKKSEFISLYGSPFRQNVFYDTDSAFCEELIYRERVELGGNAFYHGEIRAINSIFLFRNDKLTSQFQEDDIEYQYQLQKQREQSLIREQIEAEKERAEAEQERLEIEKKRLEEEKKKSK
;
A
#
# COMPACT_ATOMS: atom_id res chain seq x y z
N MET A 1 -0.47 18.07 59.52
CA MET A 1 -0.30 17.21 58.33
C MET A 1 -1.62 17.21 57.57
N ASN A 2 -1.66 17.86 56.40
CA ASN A 2 -2.87 18.07 55.60
C ASN A 2 -3.35 16.76 54.95
N ILE A 3 -4.39 16.15 55.52
CA ILE A 3 -5.03 14.93 55.02
C ILE A 3 -5.84 15.19 53.72
N THR A 4 -6.18 16.45 53.44
CA THR A 4 -6.98 16.88 52.28
C THR A 4 -6.26 16.85 50.93
N SER A 5 -4.92 16.91 50.91
CA SER A 5 -4.12 16.93 49.66
C SER A 5 -3.99 15.55 48.99
N LYS A 6 -4.05 14.46 49.77
CA LYS A 6 -3.87 13.10 49.24
C LYS A 6 -5.11 12.61 48.47
N ASN A 7 -6.30 12.99 48.93
CA ASN A 7 -7.57 12.59 48.29
C ASN A 7 -7.84 13.35 46.98
N THR A 8 -7.37 14.61 46.88
CA THR A 8 -7.48 15.40 45.63
C THR A 8 -6.55 14.90 44.54
N LEU A 9 -5.32 14.50 44.89
CA LEU A 9 -4.39 13.90 43.93
C LEU A 9 -4.91 12.55 43.40
N PHE A 10 -5.51 11.73 44.28
CA PHE A 10 -6.11 10.45 43.90
C PHE A 10 -7.32 10.62 42.97
N LEU A 11 -8.19 11.61 43.24
CA LEU A 11 -9.33 11.95 42.39
C LEU A 11 -8.90 12.48 41.01
N LEU A 12 -7.83 13.30 40.95
CA LEU A 12 -7.25 13.77 39.68
C LEU A 12 -6.67 12.61 38.85
N LEU A 13 -5.97 11.67 39.49
CA LEU A 13 -5.46 10.47 38.81
C LEU A 13 -6.58 9.58 38.26
N LEU A 14 -7.64 9.38 39.04
CA LEU A 14 -8.82 8.60 38.61
C LEU A 14 -9.53 9.25 37.41
N SER A 15 -9.63 10.59 37.41
CA SER A 15 -10.20 11.33 36.28
C SER A 15 -9.34 11.24 35.01
N PHE A 16 -8.01 11.18 35.14
CA PHE A 16 -7.09 10.96 34.01
C PHE A 16 -7.20 9.55 33.41
N LEU A 17 -7.44 8.52 34.25
CA LEU A 17 -7.66 7.15 33.76
C LEU A 17 -9.00 7.00 33.01
N ALA A 18 -10.03 7.78 33.36
CA ALA A 18 -11.35 7.71 32.72
C ALA A 18 -11.38 8.30 31.29
N VAL A 19 -10.36 9.06 30.86
CA VAL A 19 -10.31 9.69 29.53
C VAL A 19 -9.80 8.72 28.44
N SER A 20 -9.28 7.55 28.81
CA SER A 20 -8.77 6.57 27.84
C SER A 20 -9.87 5.62 27.35
N CYS A 21 -11.01 6.17 26.89
CA CYS A 21 -12.03 5.36 26.23
C CYS A 21 -11.65 5.23 24.75
N THR A 22 -10.81 4.25 24.42
CA THR A 22 -10.57 3.90 23.02
C THR A 22 -11.77 3.13 22.50
N THR A 23 -12.78 3.84 22.00
CA THR A 23 -13.88 3.21 21.26
C THR A 23 -13.33 2.74 19.91
N LEU A 24 -13.24 1.43 19.72
CA LEU A 24 -12.94 0.86 18.42
C LEU A 24 -14.08 1.20 17.46
N ARG A 25 -13.74 1.67 16.26
CA ARG A 25 -14.76 2.06 15.27
C ARG A 25 -15.43 0.81 14.70
N LYS A 26 -16.75 0.85 14.54
CA LYS A 26 -17.55 -0.24 13.94
C LYS A 26 -17.57 -0.20 12.42
N SER A 27 -17.19 0.93 11.85
CA SER A 27 -17.16 1.22 10.41
C SER A 27 -15.97 2.11 10.09
N SER A 28 -15.60 2.12 8.81
CA SER A 28 -14.59 3.05 8.28
C SER A 28 -15.12 4.47 8.27
N GLN A 29 -14.25 5.44 8.57
CA GLN A 29 -14.62 6.86 8.42
C GLN A 29 -14.95 7.25 6.98
N PHE A 30 -14.37 6.53 6.01
CA PHE A 30 -14.56 6.77 4.59
C PHE A 30 -15.83 6.13 4.03
N ILE A 31 -16.51 5.28 4.81
CA ILE A 31 -17.85 4.79 4.51
C ILE A 31 -18.90 5.69 5.17
N ASP A 32 -18.67 6.07 6.43
CA ASP A 32 -19.60 6.93 7.16
C ASP A 32 -19.68 8.34 6.55
N THR A 33 -18.52 8.86 6.12
CA THR A 33 -18.38 10.18 5.49
C THR A 33 -17.48 10.07 4.26
N PRO A 34 -18.02 9.58 3.13
CA PRO A 34 -17.23 9.35 1.93
C PRO A 34 -16.71 10.68 1.36
N PRO A 35 -15.42 10.74 0.98
CA PRO A 35 -14.85 11.88 0.28
C PRO A 35 -15.57 12.14 -1.05
N LEU A 36 -15.63 13.40 -1.46
CA LEU A 36 -16.25 13.80 -2.73
C LEU A 36 -15.28 13.62 -3.89
N LEU A 37 -15.74 12.98 -4.97
CA LEU A 37 -15.01 12.94 -6.23
C LEU A 37 -14.75 14.37 -6.73
N GLY A 38 -13.57 14.58 -7.31
CA GLY A 38 -13.08 15.89 -7.76
C GLY A 38 -12.39 16.72 -6.68
N MET A 39 -12.45 16.32 -5.41
CA MET A 39 -11.71 16.97 -4.32
C MET A 39 -10.21 17.01 -4.62
N LYS A 40 -9.57 18.13 -4.28
CA LYS A 40 -8.12 18.27 -4.45
C LYS A 40 -7.38 17.43 -3.41
N LYS A 41 -6.23 16.88 -3.80
CA LYS A 41 -5.40 16.09 -2.88
C LYS A 41 -4.98 16.87 -1.64
N SER A 42 -4.60 18.14 -1.80
CA SER A 42 -4.18 18.97 -0.66
C SER A 42 -5.30 19.16 0.37
N GLU A 43 -6.54 19.34 -0.11
CA GLU A 43 -7.72 19.45 0.74
C GLU A 43 -8.02 18.12 1.42
N PHE A 44 -7.96 17.02 0.67
CA PHE A 44 -8.14 15.67 1.19
C PHE A 44 -7.17 15.37 2.33
N ILE A 45 -5.87 15.61 2.13
CA ILE A 45 -4.83 15.38 3.17
C ILE A 45 -5.04 16.31 4.37
N SER A 46 -5.52 17.54 4.14
CA SER A 46 -5.81 18.47 5.24
C SER A 46 -6.98 17.97 6.11
N LEU A 47 -7.95 17.29 5.53
CA LEU A 47 -9.13 16.76 6.24
C LEU A 47 -8.84 15.41 6.93
N TYR A 48 -8.14 14.51 6.26
CA TYR A 48 -7.99 13.11 6.70
C TYR A 48 -6.58 12.79 7.23
N GLY A 49 -5.65 13.74 7.17
CA GLY A 49 -4.25 13.55 7.57
C GLY A 49 -3.42 12.83 6.52
N SER A 50 -2.17 12.51 6.87
CA SER A 50 -1.25 11.81 5.96
C SER A 50 -1.66 10.35 5.72
N PRO A 51 -1.54 9.84 4.49
CA PRO A 51 -1.85 8.45 4.19
C PRO A 51 -0.84 7.49 4.82
N PHE A 52 -1.25 6.24 5.02
CA PHE A 52 -0.36 5.16 5.44
C PHE A 52 0.66 4.82 4.34
N ARG A 53 0.22 4.83 3.08
CA ARG A 53 1.09 4.66 1.91
C ARG A 53 0.60 5.55 0.77
N GLN A 54 1.55 6.00 -0.04
CA GLN A 54 1.29 6.73 -1.27
C GLN A 54 2.10 6.11 -2.40
N ASN A 55 1.44 5.83 -3.52
CA ASN A 55 2.07 5.41 -4.77
C ASN A 55 1.85 6.48 -5.85
N VAL A 56 2.77 6.56 -6.80
CA VAL A 56 2.75 7.51 -7.91
C VAL A 56 3.02 6.75 -9.20
N PHE A 57 2.20 7.00 -10.22
CA PHE A 57 2.33 6.37 -11.53
C PHE A 57 1.75 7.27 -12.61
N TYR A 58 1.95 6.90 -13.87
CA TYR A 58 1.30 7.54 -15.01
C TYR A 58 0.34 6.54 -15.65
N ASP A 59 -0.85 7.00 -16.03
CA ASP A 59 -1.81 6.16 -16.76
C ASP A 59 -1.46 6.03 -18.25
N THR A 60 -2.31 5.31 -19.01
CA THR A 60 -2.14 5.11 -20.45
C THR A 60 -2.15 6.42 -21.25
N ASP A 61 -2.78 7.46 -20.73
CA ASP A 61 -2.84 8.78 -21.35
C ASP A 61 -1.68 9.68 -20.89
N SER A 62 -0.69 9.12 -20.19
CA SER A 62 0.41 9.83 -19.54
C SER A 62 -0.05 10.88 -18.53
N ALA A 63 -1.26 10.75 -17.99
CA ALA A 63 -1.72 11.63 -16.91
C ALA A 63 -1.05 11.22 -15.60
N PHE A 64 -0.72 12.22 -14.78
CA PHE A 64 -0.12 12.00 -13.47
C PHE A 64 -1.17 11.45 -12.52
N CYS A 65 -0.89 10.27 -11.97
CA CYS A 65 -1.79 9.55 -11.08
C CYS A 65 -1.12 9.27 -9.74
N GLU A 66 -1.90 9.36 -8.69
CA GLU A 66 -1.46 9.05 -7.33
C GLU A 66 -2.49 8.17 -6.64
N GLU A 67 -2.01 7.22 -5.85
CA GLU A 67 -2.84 6.36 -5.03
C GLU A 67 -2.51 6.61 -3.57
N LEU A 68 -3.50 7.04 -2.79
CA LEU A 68 -3.38 7.22 -1.35
C LEU A 68 -4.10 6.09 -0.63
N ILE A 69 -3.41 5.45 0.30
CA ILE A 69 -3.93 4.31 1.05
C ILE A 69 -3.99 4.67 2.52
N TYR A 70 -5.17 4.56 3.11
CA TYR A 70 -5.42 4.74 4.54
C TYR A 70 -5.83 3.43 5.16
N ARG A 71 -5.12 3.04 6.23
CA ARG A 71 -5.38 1.80 6.94
C ARG A 71 -6.13 2.07 8.24
N GLU A 72 -7.31 1.48 8.40
CA GLU A 72 -8.13 1.59 9.59
C GLU A 72 -8.33 0.22 10.25
N ARG A 73 -8.46 0.21 11.58
CA ARG A 73 -8.91 -0.96 12.34
C ARG A 73 -10.39 -0.80 12.67
N VAL A 74 -11.20 -1.74 12.21
CA VAL A 74 -12.66 -1.74 12.41
C VAL A 74 -13.13 -3.02 13.08
N GLU A 75 -14.15 -2.92 13.90
CA GLU A 75 -14.82 -4.06 14.55
C GLU A 75 -16.05 -4.46 13.75
N LEU A 76 -16.03 -5.66 13.16
CA LEU A 76 -17.13 -6.19 12.36
C LEU A 76 -17.96 -7.21 13.15
N GLY A 77 -19.28 -7.08 13.10
CA GLY A 77 -20.22 -8.04 13.70
C GLY A 77 -20.38 -7.94 15.22
N GLY A 78 -19.68 -7.01 15.88
CA GLY A 78 -19.83 -6.73 17.30
C GLY A 78 -21.14 -6.00 17.62
N ASN A 79 -21.71 -6.27 18.79
CA ASN A 79 -22.91 -5.60 19.28
C ASN A 79 -22.69 -5.02 20.70
N ALA A 80 -23.75 -4.60 21.39
CA ALA A 80 -23.62 -4.02 22.73
C ALA A 80 -23.15 -5.01 23.81
N PHE A 81 -23.22 -6.32 23.54
CA PHE A 81 -22.99 -7.40 24.50
C PHE A 81 -21.81 -8.31 24.14
N TYR A 82 -21.36 -8.30 22.89
CA TYR A 82 -20.28 -9.14 22.40
C TYR A 82 -19.36 -8.37 21.46
N HIS A 83 -18.05 -8.59 21.63
CA HIS A 83 -17.04 -8.06 20.72
C HIS A 83 -17.09 -8.78 19.37
N GLY A 84 -16.97 -7.99 18.31
CA GLY A 84 -16.82 -8.46 16.95
C GLY A 84 -15.39 -8.80 16.60
N GLU A 85 -15.19 -9.20 15.35
CA GLU A 85 -13.87 -9.45 14.80
C GLU A 85 -13.19 -8.12 14.45
N ILE A 86 -11.97 -7.91 14.94
CA ILE A 86 -11.18 -6.74 14.60
C ILE A 86 -10.47 -7.00 13.28
N ARG A 87 -10.82 -6.26 12.25
CA ARG A 87 -10.17 -6.32 10.93
C ARG A 87 -9.44 -5.04 10.61
N ALA A 88 -8.35 -5.18 9.87
CA ALA A 88 -7.71 -4.05 9.22
C ALA A 88 -8.26 -3.92 7.81
N ILE A 89 -8.66 -2.72 7.44
CA ILE A 89 -9.16 -2.39 6.10
C ILE A 89 -8.29 -1.29 5.50
N ASN A 90 -8.10 -1.34 4.19
CA ASN A 90 -7.43 -0.30 3.42
C ASN A 90 -8.47 0.45 2.60
N SER A 91 -8.58 1.75 2.83
CA SER A 91 -9.32 2.67 1.96
C SER A 91 -8.35 3.28 0.96
N ILE A 92 -8.62 3.07 -0.32
CA ILE A 92 -7.72 3.39 -1.42
C ILE A 92 -8.36 4.50 -2.25
N PHE A 93 -7.61 5.57 -2.50
CA PHE A 93 -8.07 6.77 -3.18
C PHE A 93 -7.16 7.07 -4.37
N LEU A 94 -7.73 7.09 -5.57
CA LEU A 94 -7.01 7.38 -6.79
C LEU A 94 -7.22 8.84 -7.18
N PHE A 95 -6.12 9.56 -7.33
CA PHE A 95 -6.07 10.92 -7.80
C PHE A 95 -5.50 10.95 -9.22
N ARG A 96 -6.15 11.69 -10.11
CA ARG A 96 -5.66 11.99 -11.46
C ARG A 96 -5.52 13.49 -11.61
N ASN A 97 -4.32 13.97 -11.94
CA ASN A 97 -4.00 15.40 -12.04
C ASN A 97 -4.52 16.21 -10.83
N ASP A 98 -4.14 15.78 -9.61
CA ASP A 98 -4.49 16.38 -8.32
C ASP A 98 -5.97 16.27 -7.88
N LYS A 99 -6.83 15.57 -8.64
CA LYS A 99 -8.25 15.41 -8.31
C LYS A 99 -8.60 13.97 -8.00
N LEU A 100 -9.37 13.76 -6.93
CA LEU A 100 -9.90 12.44 -6.58
C LEU A 100 -10.83 11.93 -7.69
N THR A 101 -10.54 10.78 -8.29
CA THR A 101 -11.33 10.19 -9.38
C THR A 101 -11.98 8.87 -9.01
N SER A 102 -11.41 8.13 -8.07
CA SER A 102 -11.95 6.85 -7.62
C SER A 102 -11.61 6.57 -6.17
N GLN A 103 -12.46 5.78 -5.52
CA GLN A 103 -12.25 5.30 -4.16
C GLN A 103 -12.85 3.92 -3.98
N PHE A 104 -12.18 3.05 -3.22
CA PHE A 104 -12.65 1.70 -2.89
C PHE A 104 -12.00 1.20 -1.61
N GLN A 105 -12.50 0.07 -1.10
CA GLN A 105 -11.99 -0.57 0.11
C GLN A 105 -11.62 -2.02 -0.13
N GLU A 106 -10.54 -2.44 0.52
CA GLU A 106 -10.08 -3.82 0.52
C GLU A 106 -9.73 -4.26 1.94
N ASP A 107 -9.90 -5.55 2.22
CA ASP A 107 -9.36 -6.15 3.44
C ASP A 107 -7.83 -6.12 3.37
N ASP A 108 -7.17 -5.73 4.47
CA ASP A 108 -5.72 -5.58 4.46
C ASP A 108 -4.98 -6.89 4.18
N ILE A 109 -5.52 -8.03 4.61
CA ILE A 109 -4.91 -9.34 4.34
C ILE A 109 -4.88 -9.59 2.83
N GLU A 110 -6.01 -9.35 2.17
CA GLU A 110 -6.14 -9.52 0.71
C GLU A 110 -5.21 -8.54 -0.02
N TYR A 111 -5.18 -7.27 0.40
CA TYR A 111 -4.30 -6.27 -0.18
C TYR A 111 -2.81 -6.64 -0.07
N GLN A 112 -2.35 -7.10 1.10
CA GLN A 112 -0.95 -7.54 1.27
C GLN A 112 -0.65 -8.77 0.41
N TYR A 113 -1.57 -9.72 0.31
CA TYR A 113 -1.42 -10.90 -0.52
C TYR A 113 -1.24 -10.54 -2.01
N GLN A 114 -2.07 -9.64 -2.53
CA GLN A 114 -1.98 -9.19 -3.92
C GLN A 114 -0.64 -8.50 -4.22
N LEU A 115 -0.17 -7.63 -3.31
CA LEU A 115 1.14 -6.98 -3.44
C LEU A 115 2.29 -7.99 -3.47
N GLN A 116 2.25 -9.00 -2.59
CA GLN A 116 3.28 -10.04 -2.58
C GLN A 116 3.29 -10.80 -3.91
N LYS A 117 2.12 -11.21 -4.39
CA LYS A 117 1.98 -11.91 -5.67
C LYS A 117 2.50 -11.09 -6.84
N GLN A 118 2.22 -9.79 -6.90
CA GLN A 118 2.74 -8.90 -7.94
C GLN A 118 4.27 -8.80 -7.91
N ARG A 119 4.86 -8.71 -6.70
CA ARG A 119 6.32 -8.69 -6.54
C ARG A 119 6.95 -9.99 -7.02
N GLU A 120 6.40 -11.14 -6.62
CA GLU A 120 6.88 -12.44 -7.07
C GLU A 120 6.82 -12.57 -8.60
N GLN A 121 5.72 -12.13 -9.22
CA GLN A 121 5.58 -12.12 -10.68
C GLN A 121 6.60 -11.19 -11.36
N SER A 122 6.88 -10.01 -10.79
CA SER A 122 7.88 -9.09 -11.33
C SER A 122 9.29 -9.68 -11.30
N LEU A 123 9.65 -10.35 -10.20
CA LEU A 123 10.96 -11.01 -10.04
C LEU A 123 11.12 -12.18 -11.02
N ILE A 124 10.08 -13.00 -11.19
CA ILE A 124 10.10 -14.09 -12.17
C ILE A 124 10.28 -13.53 -13.59
N ARG A 125 9.57 -12.44 -13.92
CA ARG A 125 9.68 -11.81 -15.24
C ARG A 125 11.09 -11.28 -15.50
N GLU A 126 11.68 -10.59 -14.53
CA GLU A 126 13.04 -10.06 -14.60
C GLU A 126 14.07 -11.20 -14.79
N GLN A 127 13.92 -12.31 -14.07
CA GLN A 127 14.79 -13.48 -14.23
C GLN A 127 14.70 -14.08 -15.63
N ILE A 128 13.48 -14.24 -16.17
CA ILE A 128 13.27 -14.74 -17.53
C ILE A 128 13.90 -13.81 -18.57
N GLU A 129 13.77 -12.50 -18.39
CA GLU A 129 14.37 -11.50 -19.29
C GLU A 129 15.90 -11.56 -19.25
N ALA A 130 16.49 -11.59 -18.05
CA ALA A 130 17.93 -11.73 -17.87
C ALA A 130 18.47 -13.06 -18.44
N GLU A 131 17.72 -14.16 -18.34
CA GLU A 131 18.11 -15.45 -18.92
C GLU A 131 18.03 -15.44 -20.45
N LYS A 132 17.01 -14.79 -21.03
CA LYS A 132 16.93 -14.59 -22.49
C LYS A 132 18.11 -13.78 -23.01
N GLU A 133 18.45 -12.67 -22.36
CA GLU A 133 19.61 -11.85 -22.75
C GLU A 133 20.93 -12.65 -22.69
N ARG A 134 21.10 -13.48 -21.66
CA ARG A 134 22.27 -14.38 -21.55
C ARG A 134 22.32 -15.41 -22.68
N ALA A 135 21.18 -16.02 -23.00
CA ALA A 135 21.09 -17.00 -24.07
C ALA A 135 21.37 -16.37 -25.44
N GLU A 136 20.86 -15.17 -25.71
CA GLU A 136 21.14 -14.41 -26.94
C GLU A 136 22.62 -14.05 -27.05
N ALA A 137 23.24 -13.58 -25.98
CA ALA A 137 24.68 -13.28 -25.95
C ALA A 137 25.55 -14.54 -26.14
N GLU A 138 25.13 -15.69 -25.61
CA GLU A 138 25.83 -16.96 -25.82
C GLU A 138 25.70 -17.44 -27.28
N GLN A 139 24.51 -17.32 -27.87
CA GLN A 139 24.30 -17.63 -29.28
C GLN A 139 25.17 -16.76 -30.19
N GLU A 140 25.24 -15.45 -29.94
CA GLU A 140 26.09 -14.54 -30.70
C GLU A 140 27.57 -14.94 -30.61
N ARG A 141 28.05 -15.30 -29.40
CA ARG A 141 29.41 -15.80 -29.21
C ARG A 141 29.70 -17.05 -30.02
N LEU A 142 28.78 -18.03 -29.99
CA LEU A 142 28.91 -19.27 -30.75
C LEU A 142 28.91 -19.02 -32.26
N GLU A 143 28.11 -18.07 -32.75
CA GLU A 143 28.10 -17.67 -34.16
C GLU A 143 29.42 -17.03 -34.60
N ILE A 144 29.97 -16.13 -33.77
CA ILE A 144 31.28 -15.50 -34.01
C ILE A 144 32.38 -16.56 -34.04
N GLU A 145 32.39 -17.47 -33.05
CA GLU A 145 33.38 -18.54 -32.97
C GLU A 145 33.30 -19.49 -34.18
N LYS A 146 32.08 -19.87 -34.58
CA LYS A 146 31.86 -20.69 -35.78
C LYS A 146 32.39 -20.02 -37.05
N LYS A 147 32.12 -18.72 -37.24
CA LYS A 147 32.65 -17.94 -38.37
C LYS A 147 34.18 -17.92 -38.37
N ARG A 148 34.82 -17.70 -37.21
CA ARG A 148 36.29 -17.76 -37.08
C ARG A 148 36.87 -19.11 -37.49
N LEU A 149 36.27 -20.20 -37.01
CA LEU A 149 36.70 -21.56 -37.35
C LEU A 149 36.53 -21.87 -38.86
N GLU A 150 35.47 -21.36 -39.49
CA GLU A 150 35.26 -21.50 -40.93
C GLU A 150 36.29 -20.73 -41.76
N GLU A 151 36.68 -19.52 -41.32
CA GLU A 151 37.74 -18.73 -41.95
C GLU A 151 39.12 -19.37 -41.81
N GLU A 152 39.45 -19.91 -40.64
CA GLU A 152 40.71 -20.63 -40.41
C GLU A 152 40.83 -21.87 -41.31
N LYS A 153 39.74 -22.65 -41.44
CA LYS A 153 39.69 -23.81 -42.35
C LYS A 153 39.84 -23.44 -43.82
N LYS A 154 39.38 -22.24 -44.24
CA LYS A 154 39.57 -21.74 -45.61
C LYS A 154 41.00 -21.28 -45.87
N LYS A 155 41.72 -20.79 -44.87
CA LYS A 155 43.12 -20.36 -44.99
C LYS A 155 44.12 -21.53 -44.97
N SER A 156 43.73 -22.69 -44.45
CA SER A 156 44.56 -23.90 -44.40
C SER A 156 44.40 -24.83 -45.62
N LYS A 157 43.62 -24.44 -46.63
CA LYS A 157 43.40 -25.14 -47.90
C LYS A 157 44.02 -24.36 -49.04
#